data_AF-A0A355GQW7-F1
#
_entry.id   AF-A0A355GQW7-F1
#
_cell.length_a   1.000
_cell.length_b   1.000
_cell.length_c   1.000
_cell.angle_alpha   90.00
_cell.angle_beta   90.00
_cell.angle_gamma   90.00
#
_symmetry.space_group_name_H-M   'P 1'
#
loop_
_entity.id
_entity.type
_entity.pdbx_description
1 polymer ?
#
loop_
_entity_poly.entity_id
_entity_poly.type
_entity_poly.pdbx_seq_one_letter_code
_entity_poly.pdbx_strand_id
1 'polypeptide(L)'
;MITLADVKHNPAIESFMKQGDTHLEAIGFTEHGNRHAGLVSNISRNILIRLGYDQRLAELAAIAGFLHDIGNVVTRHDHGQTGALIVTNILAQMGMDYSEIAIVMGAIGNHEEEYGEPVSDVSAAVILADKSDVHRSRVR
;
A
#
# COMPACT_ATOMS: atom_id res chain seq x y z
N MET A 1 10.86 15.52 -4.88
CA MET A 1 9.75 14.59 -5.18
C MET A 1 9.97 13.35 -4.34
N ILE A 2 8.95 12.92 -3.59
CA ILE A 2 9.08 11.77 -2.68
C ILE A 2 8.99 10.46 -3.48
N THR A 3 9.91 9.55 -3.19
CA THR A 3 10.04 8.23 -3.82
C THR A 3 9.68 7.12 -2.84
N LEU A 4 9.48 5.90 -3.37
CA LEU A 4 9.32 4.69 -2.57
C LEU A 4 10.53 4.46 -1.66
N ALA A 5 11.74 4.82 -2.10
CA ALA A 5 12.93 4.70 -1.26
C ALA A 5 12.80 5.58 -0.01
N ASP A 6 12.35 6.83 -0.16
CA ASP A 6 12.14 7.74 0.98
C ASP A 6 11.06 7.20 1.93
N VAL A 7 9.97 6.66 1.36
CA VAL A 7 8.86 6.04 2.13
C VAL A 7 9.35 4.83 2.94
N LYS A 8 10.17 3.97 2.36
CA LYS A 8 10.74 2.78 3.04
C LYS A 8 11.71 3.14 4.17
N HIS A 9 12.34 4.30 4.13
CA HIS A 9 13.24 4.77 5.18
C HIS A 9 12.53 5.62 6.26
N ASN A 10 11.21 5.83 6.14
CA ASN A 10 10.48 6.58 7.15
C ASN A 10 10.26 5.70 8.41
N PRO A 11 10.76 6.13 9.59
CA PRO A 11 10.72 5.32 10.81
C PRO A 11 9.30 5.08 11.34
N ALA A 12 8.36 6.00 11.09
CA ALA A 12 6.96 5.81 11.49
C ALA A 12 6.31 4.70 10.65
N ILE A 13 6.55 4.71 9.34
CA ILE A 13 6.03 3.70 8.41
C ILE A 13 6.57 2.31 8.76
N GLU A 14 7.88 2.19 8.97
CA GLU A 14 8.50 0.92 9.36
C GLU A 14 7.90 0.36 10.67
N SER A 15 7.76 1.22 11.68
CA SER A 15 7.20 0.83 12.97
C SER A 15 5.74 0.37 12.85
N PHE A 16 4.92 1.09 12.08
CA PHE A 16 3.50 0.78 11.92
C PHE A 16 3.28 -0.50 11.13
N MET A 17 4.02 -0.71 10.04
CA MET A 17 3.95 -1.95 9.26
C MET A 17 4.33 -3.17 10.11
N LYS A 18 5.40 -3.06 10.91
CA LYS A 18 5.85 -4.15 11.80
C LYS A 18 4.82 -4.46 12.88
N GLN A 19 4.25 -3.44 13.51
CA GLN A 19 3.25 -3.64 14.56
C GLN A 19 1.93 -4.17 13.98
N GLY A 20 1.52 -3.70 12.79
CA GLY A 20 0.35 -4.22 12.08
C GLY A 20 0.46 -5.72 11.77
N ASP A 21 1.61 -6.17 11.25
CA ASP A 21 1.85 -7.61 11.03
C ASP A 21 1.80 -8.41 12.34
N THR A 22 2.29 -7.85 13.45
CA THR A 22 2.17 -8.46 14.78
C THR A 22 0.71 -8.58 15.24
N HIS A 23 -0.13 -7.58 14.96
CA HIS A 23 -1.57 -7.65 15.26
C HIS A 23 -2.28 -8.73 14.45
N LEU A 24 -1.94 -8.85 13.16
CA LEU A 24 -2.49 -9.86 12.28
C LEU A 24 -2.11 -11.28 12.73
N GLU A 25 -0.87 -11.48 13.17
CA GLU A 25 -0.43 -12.74 13.77
C GLU A 25 -1.25 -13.09 15.02
N ALA A 26 -1.49 -12.12 15.91
CA ALA A 26 -2.23 -12.34 17.15
C ALA A 26 -3.70 -12.78 16.93
N ILE A 27 -4.30 -12.43 15.78
CA ILE A 27 -5.66 -12.83 15.41
C ILE A 27 -5.69 -14.02 14.43
N GLY A 28 -4.55 -14.66 14.17
CA GLY A 28 -4.44 -15.85 13.31
C GLY A 28 -4.61 -15.55 11.81
N PHE A 29 -4.28 -14.34 11.37
CA PHE A 29 -4.33 -13.94 9.96
C PHE A 29 -3.00 -14.19 9.24
N THR A 30 -3.01 -14.13 7.90
CA THR A 30 -1.83 -14.37 7.08
C THR A 30 -0.78 -13.26 7.20
N GLU A 31 0.45 -13.52 6.78
CA GLU A 31 1.54 -12.54 6.76
C GLU A 31 1.25 -11.36 5.82
N HIS A 32 1.38 -10.13 6.34
CA HIS A 32 1.29 -8.87 5.60
C HIS A 32 2.42 -7.91 6.02
N GLY A 33 3.60 -8.48 6.30
CA GLY A 33 4.80 -7.72 6.63
C GLY A 33 5.50 -7.14 5.40
N ASN A 34 6.73 -6.69 5.59
CA ASN A 34 7.53 -6.02 4.56
C ASN A 34 7.74 -6.85 3.27
N ARG A 35 7.66 -8.19 3.36
CA ARG A 35 7.78 -9.07 2.19
C ARG A 35 6.57 -8.91 1.27
N HIS A 36 5.36 -9.06 1.83
CA HIS A 36 4.11 -8.89 1.09
C HIS A 36 4.01 -7.47 0.51
N ALA A 37 4.18 -6.44 1.36
CA ALA A 37 4.17 -5.05 0.94
C ALA A 37 5.19 -4.75 -0.18
N GLY A 38 6.39 -5.32 -0.09
CA GLY A 38 7.42 -5.19 -1.12
C GLY A 38 7.04 -5.84 -2.46
N LEU A 39 6.38 -7.00 -2.41
CA LEU A 39 5.91 -7.70 -3.61
C LEU A 39 4.79 -6.93 -4.29
N VAL A 40 3.76 -6.51 -3.56
CA VAL A 40 2.63 -5.72 -4.07
C VAL A 40 3.12 -4.41 -4.67
N SER A 41 4.04 -3.71 -4.00
CA SER A 41 4.70 -2.50 -4.50
C SER A 41 5.39 -2.70 -5.85
N ASN A 42 6.20 -3.76 -5.97
CA ASN A 42 6.93 -4.06 -7.20
C ASN A 42 5.99 -4.43 -8.35
N ILE A 43 4.96 -5.25 -8.10
CA ILE A 43 3.99 -5.65 -9.12
C ILE A 43 3.17 -4.44 -9.58
N SER A 44 2.69 -3.60 -8.64
CA SER A 44 1.92 -2.39 -8.95
C SER A 44 2.69 -1.45 -9.88
N ARG A 45 3.97 -1.19 -9.57
CA ARG A 45 4.88 -0.43 -10.44
C ARG A 45 5.01 -1.05 -11.83
N ASN A 46 5.26 -2.37 -11.87
CA ASN A 46 5.52 -3.08 -13.11
C ASN A 46 4.31 -3.15 -14.03
N ILE A 47 3.09 -3.22 -13.49
CA ILE A 47 1.86 -3.18 -14.29
C ILE A 47 1.82 -1.87 -15.09
N LEU A 48 1.95 -0.73 -14.43
CA LEU A 48 1.88 0.57 -15.09
C LEU A 48 3.02 0.79 -16.10
N ILE A 49 4.25 0.41 -15.74
CA ILE A 49 5.40 0.50 -16.67
C ILE A 49 5.14 -0.35 -17.93
N ARG A 50 4.64 -1.58 -17.78
CA ARG A 50 4.41 -2.49 -18.92
C ARG A 50 3.26 -2.06 -19.83
N LEU A 51 2.30 -1.33 -19.27
CA LEU A 51 1.19 -0.74 -20.04
C LEU A 51 1.54 0.61 -20.68
N GLY A 52 2.76 1.13 -20.46
CA GLY A 52 3.25 2.35 -21.10
C GLY A 52 2.87 3.65 -20.40
N TYR A 53 2.43 3.58 -19.14
CA TYR A 53 2.20 4.78 -18.31
C TYR A 53 3.51 5.44 -17.90
N ASP A 54 3.45 6.70 -17.48
CA ASP A 54 4.63 7.46 -17.08
C ASP A 54 5.27 6.92 -15.79
N GLN A 55 6.56 7.20 -15.64
CA GLN A 55 7.35 6.71 -14.50
C GLN A 55 6.88 7.27 -13.17
N ARG A 56 6.28 8.48 -13.15
CA ARG A 56 5.82 9.06 -11.90
C ARG A 56 4.55 8.36 -11.41
N LEU A 57 3.60 8.09 -12.30
CA LEU A 57 2.40 7.32 -11.96
C LEU A 57 2.76 5.91 -11.48
N ALA A 58 3.73 5.25 -12.13
CA ALA A 58 4.27 3.96 -11.67
C ALA A 58 4.94 4.04 -10.29
N GLU A 59 5.64 5.13 -9.99
CA GLU A 59 6.20 5.40 -8.65
C GLU A 59 5.10 5.54 -7.59
N LEU A 60 4.01 6.25 -7.90
CA LEU A 60 2.85 6.38 -7.00
C LEU A 60 2.17 5.03 -6.75
N ALA A 61 2.05 4.18 -7.76
CA ALA A 61 1.55 2.82 -7.58
C ALA A 61 2.48 1.95 -6.72
N ALA A 62 3.79 2.13 -6.85
CA ALA A 62 4.74 1.47 -5.97
C ALA A 62 4.57 1.91 -4.51
N ILE A 63 4.37 3.22 -4.27
CA ILE A 63 4.15 3.78 -2.94
C ILE A 63 2.83 3.28 -2.35
N ALA A 64 1.73 3.37 -3.10
CA ALA A 64 0.42 2.90 -2.67
C ALA A 64 0.44 1.40 -2.36
N GLY A 65 1.01 0.58 -3.25
CA GLY A 65 1.13 -0.87 -3.04
C GLY A 65 2.00 -1.23 -1.84
N PHE A 66 3.01 -0.44 -1.50
CA PHE A 66 3.82 -0.67 -0.29
C PHE A 66 3.05 -0.36 0.99
N LEU A 67 2.14 0.62 0.95
CA LEU A 67 1.45 1.15 2.12
C LEU A 67 0.01 0.64 2.30
N HIS A 68 -0.51 -0.16 1.36
CA HIS A 68 -1.94 -0.50 1.31
C HIS A 68 -2.48 -1.11 2.61
N ASP A 69 -1.67 -1.94 3.28
CA ASP A 69 -2.02 -2.63 4.53
C ASP A 69 -1.68 -1.88 5.83
N ILE A 70 -1.10 -0.67 5.77
CA ILE A 70 -0.58 0.00 6.98
C ILE A 70 -1.66 0.24 8.05
N GLY A 71 -2.93 0.31 7.65
CA GLY A 71 -4.07 0.45 8.56
C GLY A 71 -4.26 -0.72 9.53
N ASN A 72 -3.66 -1.89 9.24
CA ASN A 72 -3.65 -3.05 10.15
C ASN A 72 -2.96 -2.74 11.49
N VAL A 73 -2.18 -1.65 11.59
CA VAL A 73 -1.68 -1.15 12.88
C VAL A 73 -2.81 -0.75 13.84
N VAL A 74 -3.98 -0.37 13.33
CA VAL A 74 -5.16 -0.02 14.13
C VAL A 74 -6.12 -1.19 14.21
N THR A 75 -6.51 -1.75 13.06
CA THR A 75 -7.48 -2.84 12.97
C THR A 75 -7.45 -3.46 11.57
N ARG A 76 -7.84 -4.73 11.46
CA ARG A 76 -8.07 -5.40 10.17
C ARG A 76 -9.37 -4.94 9.49
N HIS A 77 -10.36 -4.57 10.30
CA HIS A 77 -11.64 -4.03 9.81
C HIS A 77 -11.42 -2.63 9.27
N ASP A 78 -11.84 -2.36 8.03
CA ASP A 78 -11.65 -1.06 7.36
C ASP A 78 -10.19 -0.59 7.34
N HIS A 79 -9.24 -1.53 7.23
CA HIS A 79 -7.81 -1.22 7.27
C HIS A 79 -7.39 -0.35 6.06
N GLY A 80 -8.03 -0.49 4.90
CA GLY A 80 -7.77 0.36 3.72
C GLY A 80 -8.10 1.82 4.00
N GLN A 81 -9.29 2.12 4.53
CA GLN A 81 -9.73 3.48 4.85
C GLN A 81 -8.90 4.08 5.99
N THR A 82 -8.64 3.30 7.03
CA THR A 82 -7.80 3.73 8.15
C THR A 82 -6.36 4.00 7.67
N GLY A 83 -5.82 3.13 6.82
CA GLY A 83 -4.51 3.27 6.19
C GLY A 83 -4.43 4.55 5.35
N ALA A 84 -5.45 4.83 4.53
CA ALA A 84 -5.53 6.04 3.71
C ALA A 84 -5.42 7.33 4.53
N LEU A 85 -6.05 7.38 5.72
CA LEU A 85 -5.95 8.54 6.62
C LEU A 85 -4.57 8.64 7.29
N ILE A 86 -3.99 7.51 7.73
CA ILE A 86 -2.65 7.47 8.34
C ILE A 86 -1.58 7.96 7.36
N VAL A 87 -1.57 7.42 6.14
CA VAL A 87 -0.55 7.77 5.13
C VAL A 87 -0.67 9.21 4.68
N THR A 88 -1.88 9.77 4.60
CA THR A 88 -2.09 11.16 4.20
C THR A 88 -1.31 12.11 5.10
N ASN A 89 -1.39 11.91 6.42
CA ASN A 89 -0.64 12.73 7.37
C ASN A 89 0.88 12.52 7.24
N ILE A 90 1.35 11.27 7.13
CA ILE A 90 2.79 10.99 7.06
C ILE A 90 3.40 11.53 5.75
N LEU A 91 2.76 11.30 4.61
CA LEU A 91 3.23 11.76 3.30
C LEU A 91 3.22 13.29 3.18
N ALA A 92 2.22 13.95 3.78
CA ALA A 92 2.20 15.42 3.87
C ALA A 92 3.35 15.96 4.72
N GLN A 93 3.66 15.33 5.86
CA GLN A 93 4.82 15.69 6.69
C GLN A 93 6.16 15.45 5.98
N MET A 94 6.23 14.46 5.10
CA MET A 94 7.39 14.23 4.23
C MET A 94 7.49 15.27 3.09
N GLY A 95 6.49 16.13 2.89
CA GLY A 95 6.48 17.14 1.84
C GLY A 95 6.11 16.60 0.45
N MET A 96 5.37 15.48 0.38
CA MET A 96 4.78 15.02 -0.88
C MET A 96 3.68 16.00 -1.34
N ASP A 97 3.54 16.19 -2.65
CA ASP A 97 2.51 17.05 -3.21
C ASP A 97 1.11 16.49 -2.94
N TYR A 98 0.16 17.35 -2.56
CA TYR A 98 -1.19 16.91 -2.19
C TYR A 98 -1.96 16.25 -3.34
N SER A 99 -1.67 16.59 -4.60
CA SER A 99 -2.29 15.90 -5.74
C SER A 99 -1.83 14.45 -5.87
N GLU A 100 -0.57 14.18 -5.53
CA GLU A 100 -0.01 12.82 -5.50
C GLU A 100 -0.51 12.04 -4.28
N ILE A 101 -0.60 12.71 -3.13
CA ILE A 101 -1.19 12.13 -1.92
C ILE A 101 -2.64 11.70 -2.20
N ALA A 102 -3.43 12.51 -2.90
CA ALA A 102 -4.81 12.16 -3.23
C ALA A 102 -4.92 10.87 -4.07
N ILE A 103 -3.99 10.65 -5.01
CA ILE A 103 -3.92 9.43 -5.82
C ILE A 103 -3.58 8.21 -4.94
N VAL A 104 -2.55 8.33 -4.10
CA VAL A 104 -2.11 7.26 -3.20
C VAL A 104 -3.20 6.92 -2.17
N MET A 105 -3.81 7.95 -1.58
CA MET A 105 -4.91 7.83 -0.62
C MET A 105 -6.12 7.13 -1.25
N GLY A 106 -6.51 7.53 -2.46
CA GLY A 106 -7.62 6.91 -3.19
C GLY A 106 -7.35 5.44 -3.51
N ALA A 107 -6.12 5.09 -3.90
CA ALA A 107 -5.75 3.71 -4.14
C ALA A 107 -5.77 2.84 -2.89
N ILE A 108 -5.24 3.34 -1.77
CA ILE A 108 -5.22 2.59 -0.50
C ILE A 108 -6.64 2.46 0.06
N GLY A 109 -7.48 3.48 -0.02
CA GLY A 109 -8.83 3.44 0.53
C GLY A 109 -9.78 2.46 -0.19
N ASN A 110 -9.47 2.08 -1.45
CA ASN A 110 -10.35 1.32 -2.32
C ASN A 110 -9.77 -0.04 -2.76
N HIS A 111 -8.76 -0.58 -2.09
CA HIS A 111 -8.09 -1.80 -2.58
C HIS A 111 -8.69 -3.13 -2.09
N GLU A 112 -9.53 -3.12 -1.06
CA GLU A 112 -10.06 -4.34 -0.41
C GLU A 112 -11.22 -4.98 -1.19
N GLU A 113 -11.38 -6.31 -1.14
CA GLU A 113 -12.35 -7.05 -2.00
C GLU A 113 -13.81 -6.75 -1.72
N GLU A 114 -14.18 -6.53 -0.46
CA GLU A 114 -15.59 -6.41 -0.08
C GLU A 114 -16.27 -5.13 -0.62
N TYR A 115 -15.48 -4.09 -0.89
CA TYR A 115 -15.97 -2.75 -1.24
C TYR A 115 -15.03 -1.93 -2.13
N GLY A 116 -13.90 -2.50 -2.54
CA GLY A 116 -12.88 -1.82 -3.31
C GLY A 116 -13.25 -1.70 -4.78
N GLU A 117 -12.99 -0.52 -5.33
CA GLU A 117 -13.26 -0.17 -6.73
C GLU A 117 -11.99 0.42 -7.36
N PRO A 118 -11.66 0.08 -8.63
CA PRO A 118 -10.51 0.65 -9.33
C PRO A 118 -10.78 2.09 -9.78
N VAL A 119 -10.82 3.03 -8.84
CA VAL A 119 -11.13 4.46 -9.05
C VAL A 119 -10.05 5.25 -9.82
N SER A 120 -8.90 4.63 -10.09
CA SER A 120 -7.75 5.19 -10.82
C SER A 120 -6.86 4.08 -11.40
N ASP A 121 -5.95 4.42 -12.32
CA ASP A 121 -4.95 3.48 -12.83
C ASP A 121 -4.06 2.91 -11.69
N VAL A 122 -3.74 3.75 -10.70
CA VAL A 122 -2.94 3.36 -9.54
C VAL A 122 -3.70 2.37 -8.65
N SER A 123 -4.98 2.63 -8.35
CA SER A 123 -5.80 1.69 -7.58
C SER A 123 -5.99 0.37 -8.32
N ALA A 124 -6.21 0.40 -9.64
CA ALA A 124 -6.34 -0.81 -10.44
C ALA A 124 -5.06 -1.66 -10.37
N ALA A 125 -3.89 -1.03 -10.48
CA ALA A 125 -2.61 -1.70 -10.36
C ALA A 125 -2.39 -2.31 -8.97
N VAL A 126 -2.75 -1.60 -7.90
CA VAL A 126 -2.63 -2.08 -6.51
C VAL A 126 -3.56 -3.26 -6.23
N ILE A 127 -4.82 -3.18 -6.66
CA ILE A 127 -5.80 -4.28 -6.52
C ILE A 127 -5.27 -5.52 -7.23
N LEU A 128 -4.87 -5.41 -8.50
CA LEU A 128 -4.31 -6.54 -9.24
C LEU A 128 -3.07 -7.12 -8.58
N ALA A 129 -2.18 -6.26 -8.08
CA ALA A 129 -0.95 -6.67 -7.42
C ALA A 129 -1.21 -7.43 -6.12
N ASP A 130 -2.04 -6.90 -5.22
CA ASP A 130 -2.39 -7.54 -3.95
C ASP A 130 -3.05 -8.90 -4.18
N LYS A 131 -4.07 -8.95 -5.04
CA LYS A 131 -4.82 -10.19 -5.29
C LYS A 131 -4.03 -11.24 -6.07
N SER A 132 -2.93 -10.84 -6.71
CA SER A 132 -2.01 -11.76 -7.36
C SER A 132 -0.98 -12.40 -6.42
N ASP A 133 -0.81 -11.91 -5.18
CA ASP A 133 0.07 -12.54 -4.19
C ASP A 133 -0.60 -13.75 -3.53
N VAL A 134 -0.74 -14.83 -4.29
CA VAL A 134 -1.29 -16.12 -3.82
C VAL A 134 -0.21 -17.07 -3.30
N HIS A 135 0.96 -16.55 -2.91
CA HIS A 135 2.08 -17.40 -2.55
C HIS A 135 1.84 -18.11 -1.21
N ARG A 136 2.08 -19.43 -1.18
CA ARG A 136 1.86 -20.28 0.03
C ARG A 136 2.59 -19.80 1.29
N SER A 137 3.65 -19.01 1.14
CA SER A 137 4.40 -18.43 2.26
C SER A 137 3.60 -17.40 3.07
N ARG A 138 2.42 -17.01 2.61
CA ARG A 138 1.49 -16.16 3.37
C ARG A 138 0.77 -16.92 4.49
N VAL A 139 0.64 -18.24 4.36
CA VAL A 139 0.03 -19.10 5.38
C VAL A 139 1.06 -19.30 6.49
N ARG A 140 0.71 -18.88 7.70
CA ARG A 140 1.49 -19.08 8.93
C ARG A 140 1.12 -20.41 9.58
#